data_AF-A0A2S9YSX1-F1
#
_entry.id   AF-A0A2S9YSX1-F1
#
_cell.length_a   1.000
_cell.length_b   1.000
_cell.length_c   1.000
_cell.angle_alpha   90.00
_cell.angle_beta   90.00
_cell.angle_gamma   90.00
#
_symmetry.space_group_name_H-M   'P 1'
#
loop_
_entity.id
_entity.type
_entity.pdbx_description
1 polymer ?
#
loop_
_entity_poly.entity_id
_entity_poly.type
_entity_poly.pdbx_seq_one_letter_code
_entity_poly.pdbx_strand_id
1 'polypeptide(L)'
;MTWMVHDRGSRRFAPLALALTLLSAGCLGPNPLIDAGEDNSESAAETGDGDGDGDGDGDGDGDGDGETGDGDTCSNDALDPGESDVDCGGPCEPCNNGLACVEPQDCASQVCDDSICAVPTCDDDVHNGDELALDCGGPCKFCEHSPFRAELDDFEGSAATNPRVAMFADASFALTYNGPAKARARWFDELGAANGPDLEVHEEIAFTAGDPIYMIAGAGRGNPIHALEAGLDGMSGSTDLFLVQRDPTTVLTKARVNPVHKNVSVGDLSLDGSRLTITWLQDNQVLVRRWDYEVAGGSWIDITPFAAETEPGIYIGRQPTVSRNSAGMMVVAWVRCLGVNDAECDVVVRRFDAGWIDAGPIAVSTVSEYFLFPKVALADDGRAAVVWNRLDLNANMSVRARMLTEAFATNGPQWELQNKLVIATRADVAALSDGSFAFAWGDTVQDRVHLRRFVGPNEPKLPELGDEAPWPGVTSPDTVSISTMGNRLVVVWSGIVDMASQIQGQVLSF
;
A
#
# COMPACT_ATOMS: atom_id res chain seq x y z
N MET A 1 -5.86 -68.91 -10.97
CA MET A 1 -5.34 -69.94 -10.06
C MET A 1 -4.74 -69.21 -8.86
N THR A 2 -5.37 -69.29 -7.69
CA THR A 2 -4.97 -70.19 -6.57
C THR A 2 -3.84 -69.52 -5.75
N TRP A 3 -4.11 -68.85 -4.61
CA TRP A 3 -4.34 -69.41 -3.24
C TRP A 3 -3.12 -70.24 -2.77
N MET A 4 -2.51 -70.08 -1.58
CA MET A 4 -2.98 -69.89 -0.17
C MET A 4 -1.83 -69.22 0.68
N VAL A 5 -2.02 -68.43 1.76
CA VAL A 5 -2.42 -68.73 3.19
C VAL A 5 -1.33 -69.52 3.95
N HIS A 6 -0.93 -69.29 5.23
CA HIS A 6 -1.44 -68.55 6.43
C HIS A 6 -0.20 -68.01 7.28
N ASP A 7 -0.19 -67.50 8.54
CA ASP A 7 -1.18 -67.29 9.64
C ASP A 7 -0.76 -66.22 10.71
N ARG A 8 -1.61 -66.04 11.74
CA ARG A 8 -1.50 -65.59 13.17
C ARG A 8 -0.13 -65.28 13.81
N GLY A 9 -0.05 -64.42 14.84
CA GLY A 9 -1.07 -63.69 15.64
C GLY A 9 -0.48 -63.25 17.01
N SER A 10 -1.20 -62.88 18.09
CA SER A 10 -2.48 -62.17 18.33
C SER A 10 -2.75 -62.09 19.87
N ARG A 11 -3.59 -61.13 20.35
CA ARG A 11 -4.01 -60.75 21.76
C ARG A 11 -3.40 -59.39 22.19
N ARG A 12 -4.09 -58.33 22.68
CA ARG A 12 -5.38 -58.06 23.38
C ARG A 12 -5.47 -58.48 24.86
N PHE A 13 -5.45 -57.52 25.81
CA PHE A 13 -6.63 -56.93 26.52
C PHE A 13 -6.19 -55.84 27.56
N ALA A 14 -7.15 -55.11 28.17
CA ALA A 14 -6.99 -54.01 29.15
C ALA A 14 -7.75 -54.38 30.48
N PRO A 15 -8.14 -53.50 31.47
CA PRO A 15 -8.01 -52.02 31.64
C PRO A 15 -7.80 -51.48 33.10
N LEU A 16 -7.91 -50.14 33.26
CA LEU A 16 -8.44 -49.34 34.42
C LEU A 16 -7.61 -48.98 35.68
N ALA A 17 -8.02 -47.82 36.27
CA ALA A 17 -7.64 -47.12 37.54
C ALA A 17 -6.67 -45.93 37.35
N LEU A 18 -7.09 -44.65 37.34
CA LEU A 18 -7.94 -43.82 38.23
C LEU A 18 -7.29 -43.48 39.59
N ALA A 19 -6.78 -42.24 39.70
CA ALA A 19 -6.49 -41.53 40.95
C ALA A 19 -6.75 -40.03 40.74
N LEU A 20 -7.17 -39.32 41.80
CA LEU A 20 -7.71 -37.95 41.74
C LEU A 20 -7.13 -37.10 42.89
N THR A 21 -6.69 -35.89 42.61
CA THR A 21 -6.42 -34.86 43.64
C THR A 21 -6.94 -33.50 43.19
N LEU A 22 -7.95 -33.01 43.89
CA LEU A 22 -8.46 -31.63 43.81
C LEU A 22 -7.75 -30.74 44.84
N LEU A 23 -7.59 -29.45 44.50
CA LEU A 23 -7.49 -28.26 45.39
C LEU A 23 -7.24 -27.04 44.47
N SER A 24 -7.89 -25.89 44.58
CA SER A 24 -9.23 -25.53 45.08
C SER A 24 -9.52 -24.10 44.61
N ALA A 25 -10.76 -23.77 44.23
CA ALA A 25 -11.10 -22.43 43.75
C ALA A 25 -11.14 -21.38 44.88
N GLY A 26 -10.87 -20.13 44.52
CA GLY A 26 -11.05 -18.95 45.37
C GLY A 26 -11.21 -17.70 44.49
N CYS A 27 -12.40 -17.10 44.52
CA CYS A 27 -12.75 -15.90 43.74
C CYS A 27 -12.87 -14.66 44.66
N LEU A 28 -13.16 -13.51 44.03
CA LEU A 28 -13.52 -12.18 44.58
C LEU A 28 -12.36 -11.16 44.62
N GLY A 29 -12.63 -9.97 44.07
CA GLY A 29 -11.82 -8.74 44.17
C GLY A 29 -12.38 -7.81 45.27
N PRO A 30 -12.37 -6.46 45.13
CA PRO A 30 -12.00 -5.63 43.97
C PRO A 30 -10.84 -4.63 44.26
N ASN A 31 -10.67 -3.62 43.40
CA ASN A 31 -9.73 -2.48 43.57
C ASN A 31 -10.00 -1.65 44.83
N PRO A 32 -9.01 -0.81 45.21
CA PRO A 32 -9.27 0.61 45.43
C PRO A 32 -8.46 1.51 44.50
N LEU A 33 -8.92 2.75 44.32
CA LEU A 33 -8.16 3.82 43.65
C LEU A 33 -7.01 4.32 44.54
N ILE A 34 -6.04 5.02 43.94
CA ILE A 34 -5.21 6.02 44.62
C ILE A 34 -5.37 7.33 43.84
N ASP A 35 -5.67 8.40 44.56
CA ASP A 35 -5.91 9.76 44.07
C ASP A 35 -4.63 10.63 44.20
N ALA A 36 -4.71 11.88 43.74
CA ALA A 36 -3.59 12.76 43.40
C ALA A 36 -2.88 13.47 44.58
N GLY A 37 -1.80 14.19 44.21
CA GLY A 37 -1.04 15.13 45.05
C GLY A 37 0.47 15.07 44.74
N GLU A 38 1.18 16.17 44.50
CA GLU A 38 0.77 17.58 44.28
C GLU A 38 1.94 18.34 43.60
N ASP A 39 1.91 19.68 43.58
CA ASP A 39 3.02 20.59 43.23
C ASP A 39 3.63 20.52 41.81
N ASN A 40 3.23 21.44 40.93
CA ASN A 40 3.89 22.77 40.89
C ASN A 40 3.13 23.76 40.00
N SER A 41 2.90 24.97 40.52
CA SER A 41 2.34 26.10 39.79
C SER A 41 3.43 27.15 39.51
N GLU A 42 3.47 27.69 38.29
CA GLU A 42 3.98 29.04 38.07
C GLU A 42 2.88 29.89 37.42
N SER A 43 2.66 31.08 37.97
CA SER A 43 1.56 31.96 37.64
C SER A 43 2.05 33.23 36.94
N ALA A 44 1.30 33.67 35.93
CA ALA A 44 1.29 35.05 35.46
C ALA A 44 -0.17 35.48 35.31
N ALA A 45 -0.55 36.56 35.98
CA ALA A 45 -1.90 37.09 35.98
C ALA A 45 -1.94 38.47 35.30
N GLU A 46 -3.10 38.83 34.75
CA GLU A 46 -3.63 40.20 34.84
C GLU A 46 -5.15 40.13 35.11
N THR A 47 -5.73 41.27 35.49
CA THR A 47 -6.96 41.36 36.29
C THR A 47 -8.14 41.97 35.54
N GLY A 48 -9.37 41.60 35.94
CA GLY A 48 -10.59 42.30 35.58
C GLY A 48 -11.62 42.23 36.71
N ASP A 49 -12.05 43.40 37.20
CA ASP A 49 -12.93 43.54 38.37
C ASP A 49 -14.42 43.43 38.01
N GLY A 50 -15.28 43.14 39.00
CA GLY A 50 -16.74 43.19 38.85
C GLY A 50 -17.51 42.60 40.04
N ASP A 51 -18.03 43.46 40.92
CA ASP A 51 -18.73 43.05 42.16
C ASP A 51 -20.14 42.49 41.92
N GLY A 52 -20.63 41.68 42.87
CA GLY A 52 -21.96 41.05 42.79
C GLY A 52 -22.44 40.43 44.10
N ASP A 53 -22.62 41.22 45.16
CA ASP A 53 -23.24 40.77 46.42
C ASP A 53 -24.70 40.32 46.20
N GLY A 54 -25.10 39.20 46.82
CA GLY A 54 -26.42 38.60 46.62
C GLY A 54 -26.80 37.58 47.69
N ASP A 55 -26.97 38.02 48.93
CA ASP A 55 -27.49 37.19 50.03
C ASP A 55 -28.90 36.65 49.71
N GLY A 56 -29.13 35.36 49.99
CA GLY A 56 -30.33 34.64 49.58
C GLY A 56 -30.67 33.43 50.44
N ASP A 57 -30.81 33.61 51.76
CA ASP A 57 -31.32 32.57 52.65
C ASP A 57 -32.74 32.14 52.24
N GLY A 58 -32.96 30.82 52.14
CA GLY A 58 -34.19 30.26 51.57
C GLY A 58 -34.45 28.81 51.97
N ASP A 59 -34.57 28.55 53.27
CA ASP A 59 -35.00 27.23 53.79
C ASP A 59 -36.36 26.84 53.19
N GLY A 60 -36.42 25.64 52.58
CA GLY A 60 -37.58 25.19 51.82
C GLY A 60 -37.75 23.67 51.85
N ASP A 61 -38.00 23.09 53.02
CA ASP A 61 -38.39 21.69 53.16
C ASP A 61 -39.65 21.40 52.31
N GLY A 62 -39.53 20.50 51.34
CA GLY A 62 -40.55 20.25 50.34
C GLY A 62 -40.51 18.82 49.80
N ASP A 63 -40.91 17.84 50.62
CA ASP A 63 -41.23 16.49 50.14
C ASP A 63 -42.34 16.57 49.08
N GLY A 64 -42.03 16.23 47.84
CA GLY A 64 -42.97 16.30 46.72
C GLY A 64 -42.55 15.41 45.57
N ASP A 65 -43.21 14.26 45.43
CA ASP A 65 -43.03 13.34 44.31
C ASP A 65 -43.35 14.06 42.99
N GLY A 66 -42.38 14.16 42.09
CA GLY A 66 -42.49 14.98 40.88
C GLY A 66 -41.43 14.63 39.86
N GLU A 67 -41.69 13.60 39.07
CA GLU A 67 -41.02 13.34 37.79
C GLU A 67 -41.08 14.61 36.92
N THR A 68 -40.03 15.43 36.93
CA THR A 68 -39.76 16.36 35.82
C THR A 68 -39.07 15.57 34.70
N GLY A 69 -39.78 14.53 34.22
CA GLY A 69 -39.61 14.03 32.87
C GLY A 69 -40.06 15.15 31.94
N ASP A 70 -39.14 16.07 31.64
CA ASP A 70 -39.27 16.89 30.45
C ASP A 70 -39.36 15.92 29.27
N GLY A 71 -40.35 16.13 28.40
CA GLY A 71 -40.95 15.07 27.59
C GLY A 71 -40.09 14.63 26.41
N ASP A 72 -38.98 13.95 26.69
CA ASP A 72 -38.13 13.32 25.70
C ASP A 72 -38.88 12.14 25.05
N THR A 73 -39.34 12.38 23.82
CA THR A 73 -40.00 11.36 23.00
C THR A 73 -39.00 10.37 22.43
N CYS A 74 -37.72 10.74 22.35
CA CYS A 74 -36.69 10.07 21.55
C CYS A 74 -35.86 9.03 22.35
N SER A 75 -36.36 8.56 23.50
CA SER A 75 -35.67 7.63 24.41
C SER A 75 -36.62 7.07 25.49
N ASN A 76 -37.82 6.64 25.09
CA ASN A 76 -38.88 6.16 25.98
C ASN A 76 -39.42 4.73 25.69
N ASP A 77 -38.78 3.95 24.81
CA ASP A 77 -39.16 2.59 24.40
C ASP A 77 -40.55 2.53 23.68
N ALA A 78 -41.02 3.63 23.09
CA ALA A 78 -42.26 3.69 22.30
C ALA A 78 -42.08 4.41 20.95
N LEU A 79 -43.12 4.33 20.09
CA LEU A 79 -43.19 5.07 18.84
C LEU A 79 -44.14 6.26 19.03
N ASP A 80 -43.58 7.47 19.13
CA ASP A 80 -44.31 8.70 19.42
C ASP A 80 -44.67 9.53 18.15
N PRO A 81 -45.61 10.50 18.24
CA PRO A 81 -46.10 11.27 17.09
C PRO A 81 -45.08 12.24 16.46
N GLY A 82 -44.19 11.71 15.63
CA GLY A 82 -43.19 12.44 14.86
C GLY A 82 -42.04 11.55 14.39
N GLU A 83 -41.81 10.45 15.10
CA GLU A 83 -40.81 9.43 14.81
C GLU A 83 -41.21 8.52 13.64
N SER A 84 -40.23 7.78 13.11
CA SER A 84 -40.43 6.82 12.03
C SER A 84 -40.28 5.35 12.49
N ASP A 85 -39.43 5.10 13.48
CA ASP A 85 -39.39 3.86 14.27
C ASP A 85 -39.20 4.23 15.76
N VAL A 86 -39.26 3.25 16.66
CA VAL A 86 -39.15 3.48 18.12
C VAL A 86 -37.86 4.24 18.48
N ASP A 87 -38.01 5.35 19.19
CA ASP A 87 -36.94 6.24 19.66
C ASP A 87 -36.08 6.89 18.54
N CYS A 88 -36.55 6.95 17.27
CA CYS A 88 -35.75 7.52 16.17
C CYS A 88 -36.53 8.10 14.97
N GLY A 89 -35.83 8.95 14.19
CA GLY A 89 -36.36 9.61 12.99
C GLY A 89 -37.12 10.91 13.27
N GLY A 90 -37.46 11.66 12.22
CA GLY A 90 -38.21 12.92 12.31
C GLY A 90 -37.57 13.98 13.22
N PRO A 91 -38.14 14.27 14.41
CA PRO A 91 -37.55 15.20 15.38
C PRO A 91 -36.40 14.61 16.22
N CYS A 92 -36.19 13.30 16.16
CA CYS A 92 -35.23 12.53 16.96
C CYS A 92 -33.94 12.24 16.18
N GLU A 93 -32.98 11.56 16.81
CA GLU A 93 -31.75 11.12 16.12
C GLU A 93 -32.09 10.14 14.96
N PRO A 94 -31.32 10.14 13.86
CA PRO A 94 -31.62 9.29 12.70
C PRO A 94 -31.53 7.78 13.02
N CYS A 95 -32.53 7.05 12.56
CA CYS A 95 -32.66 5.61 12.68
C CYS A 95 -31.49 4.83 12.04
N ASN A 96 -31.14 3.72 12.69
CA ASN A 96 -30.14 2.78 12.20
C ASN A 96 -30.66 1.93 11.02
N ASN A 97 -29.73 1.41 10.21
CA ASN A 97 -30.03 0.56 9.06
C ASN A 97 -30.92 -0.64 9.45
N GLY A 98 -32.03 -0.85 8.75
CA GLY A 98 -33.01 -1.90 9.01
C GLY A 98 -34.21 -1.49 9.87
N LEU A 99 -34.24 -0.27 10.41
CA LEU A 99 -35.40 0.33 11.06
C LEU A 99 -36.32 1.06 10.07
N ALA A 100 -37.54 1.40 10.49
CA ALA A 100 -38.55 2.05 9.65
C ALA A 100 -38.28 3.56 9.41
N CYS A 101 -38.67 4.05 8.22
CA CYS A 101 -38.48 5.43 7.79
C CYS A 101 -39.65 5.93 6.92
N VAL A 102 -39.85 7.26 6.91
CA VAL A 102 -40.84 7.98 6.09
C VAL A 102 -40.16 8.85 5.04
N GLU A 103 -39.03 9.47 5.38
CA GLU A 103 -38.19 10.25 4.48
C GLU A 103 -36.68 9.96 4.66
N PRO A 104 -35.82 10.31 3.69
CA PRO A 104 -34.38 10.00 3.76
C PRO A 104 -33.69 10.53 5.02
N GLN A 105 -34.14 11.69 5.52
CA GLN A 105 -33.59 12.34 6.72
C GLN A 105 -33.82 11.54 8.01
N ASP A 106 -34.77 10.61 8.03
CA ASP A 106 -35.02 9.72 9.17
C ASP A 106 -33.88 8.70 9.37
N CYS A 107 -33.00 8.49 8.39
CA CYS A 107 -32.01 7.42 8.39
C CYS A 107 -30.58 7.94 8.57
N ALA A 108 -29.78 7.27 9.39
CA ALA A 108 -28.36 7.57 9.56
C ALA A 108 -27.55 7.37 8.25
N SER A 109 -28.04 6.51 7.35
CA SER A 109 -27.53 6.34 5.98
C SER A 109 -27.97 7.43 5.00
N GLN A 110 -28.94 8.26 5.39
CA GLN A 110 -29.68 9.17 4.50
C GLN A 110 -30.39 8.46 3.31
N VAL A 111 -30.63 7.14 3.40
CA VAL A 111 -31.33 6.35 2.38
C VAL A 111 -32.51 5.60 3.01
N CYS A 112 -33.72 6.01 2.64
CA CYS A 112 -34.98 5.35 3.00
C CYS A 112 -35.55 4.62 1.78
N ASP A 113 -35.43 3.29 1.73
CA ASP A 113 -35.91 2.45 0.62
C ASP A 113 -36.97 1.43 1.10
N ASP A 114 -38.04 1.26 0.32
CA ASP A 114 -39.24 0.49 0.71
C ASP A 114 -39.75 0.75 2.16
N SER A 115 -39.57 2.00 2.65
CA SER A 115 -39.85 2.46 4.02
C SER A 115 -38.99 1.84 5.13
N ILE A 116 -37.77 1.40 4.79
CA ILE A 116 -36.75 0.90 5.71
C ILE A 116 -35.42 1.66 5.45
N CYS A 117 -34.68 1.99 6.49
CA CYS A 117 -33.35 2.58 6.36
C CYS A 117 -32.39 1.59 5.71
N ALA A 118 -31.96 1.88 4.49
CA ALA A 118 -31.01 1.05 3.76
C ALA A 118 -29.60 1.16 4.34
N VAL A 119 -28.75 0.16 4.05
CA VAL A 119 -27.31 0.27 4.29
C VAL A 119 -26.71 1.17 3.19
N PRO A 120 -25.80 2.11 3.52
CA PRO A 120 -25.04 2.89 2.54
C PRO A 120 -24.46 2.04 1.41
N THR A 121 -24.61 2.50 0.16
CA THR A 121 -24.08 1.84 -1.04
C THR A 121 -23.45 2.85 -1.99
N CYS A 122 -22.33 2.45 -2.60
CA CYS A 122 -21.45 3.30 -3.42
C CYS A 122 -22.02 3.68 -4.82
N ASP A 123 -23.34 3.71 -4.92
CA ASP A 123 -24.17 3.93 -6.10
C ASP A 123 -25.63 4.30 -5.72
N ASP A 124 -25.86 4.88 -4.53
CA ASP A 124 -27.17 5.35 -4.06
C ASP A 124 -27.47 6.84 -4.33
N ASP A 125 -26.56 7.57 -5.00
CA ASP A 125 -26.64 9.02 -5.26
C ASP A 125 -26.67 9.87 -3.96
N VAL A 126 -26.18 9.34 -2.82
CA VAL A 126 -26.08 10.06 -1.53
C VAL A 126 -24.67 9.98 -0.94
N HIS A 127 -24.07 11.14 -0.59
CA HIS A 127 -22.76 11.15 0.09
C HIS A 127 -22.93 10.77 1.57
N ASN A 128 -22.68 9.49 1.89
CA ASN A 128 -22.98 8.89 3.20
C ASN A 128 -21.84 7.96 3.70
N GLY A 129 -22.05 7.32 4.87
CA GLY A 129 -21.12 6.32 5.40
C GLY A 129 -19.68 6.82 5.62
N ASP A 130 -18.71 6.09 5.07
CA ASP A 130 -17.26 6.37 5.14
C ASP A 130 -16.72 7.07 3.86
N GLU A 131 -17.60 7.52 2.96
CA GLU A 131 -17.21 8.09 1.66
C GLU A 131 -16.50 9.44 1.75
N LEU A 132 -15.62 9.73 0.77
CA LEU A 132 -14.90 11.00 0.69
C LEU A 132 -15.60 12.04 -0.18
N ALA A 133 -16.40 11.60 -1.14
CA ALA A 133 -17.36 12.39 -1.89
C ALA A 133 -18.43 11.44 -2.45
N LEU A 134 -19.53 12.00 -2.94
CA LEU A 134 -20.66 11.30 -3.56
C LEU A 134 -20.26 10.03 -4.35
N ASP A 135 -20.69 8.87 -3.84
CA ASP A 135 -20.49 7.53 -4.37
C ASP A 135 -19.00 7.07 -4.45
N CYS A 136 -18.04 7.72 -3.76
CA CYS A 136 -16.61 7.42 -3.89
C CYS A 136 -15.74 7.64 -2.62
N GLY A 137 -14.61 6.92 -2.58
CA GLY A 137 -13.70 6.86 -1.43
C GLY A 137 -14.24 6.00 -0.28
N GLY A 138 -13.49 5.87 0.80
CA GLY A 138 -13.84 4.96 1.89
C GLY A 138 -13.93 3.53 1.37
N PRO A 139 -15.05 2.79 1.53
CA PRO A 139 -15.22 1.45 0.97
C PRO A 139 -15.39 1.42 -0.55
N CYS A 140 -15.55 2.57 -1.22
CA CYS A 140 -16.05 2.68 -2.59
C CYS A 140 -14.97 2.81 -3.68
N LYS A 141 -15.39 3.16 -4.90
CA LYS A 141 -14.50 3.47 -6.04
C LYS A 141 -13.56 4.63 -5.70
N PHE A 142 -12.39 4.66 -6.34
CA PHE A 142 -11.49 5.81 -6.25
C PHE A 142 -12.18 7.09 -6.73
N CYS A 143 -12.10 8.17 -5.94
CA CYS A 143 -12.51 9.51 -6.38
C CYS A 143 -11.45 10.13 -7.30
N GLU A 144 -11.88 10.94 -8.27
CA GLU A 144 -10.99 11.88 -8.94
C GLU A 144 -10.53 12.95 -7.93
N HIS A 145 -9.20 13.16 -7.81
CA HIS A 145 -8.64 14.23 -6.97
C HIS A 145 -7.94 15.32 -7.79
N SER A 146 -7.16 14.94 -8.81
CA SER A 146 -6.62 15.85 -9.80
C SER A 146 -7.32 15.68 -11.15
N PRO A 147 -7.36 16.72 -12.01
CA PRO A 147 -7.65 16.50 -13.43
C PRO A 147 -6.65 15.52 -14.04
N PHE A 148 -7.11 14.72 -15.00
CA PHE A 148 -6.24 13.87 -15.83
C PHE A 148 -5.19 14.70 -16.60
N ARG A 149 -3.96 14.18 -16.69
CA ARG A 149 -2.85 14.77 -17.45
C ARG A 149 -2.39 13.80 -18.53
N ALA A 150 -2.47 14.21 -19.78
CA ALA A 150 -1.97 13.42 -20.92
C ALA A 150 -0.44 13.54 -21.13
N GLU A 151 0.17 14.62 -20.64
CA GLU A 151 1.58 14.97 -20.87
C GLU A 151 2.19 15.50 -19.57
N LEU A 152 2.60 14.60 -18.68
CA LEU A 152 3.31 14.94 -17.45
C LEU A 152 4.79 15.26 -17.72
N ASP A 153 5.37 14.76 -18.81
CA ASP A 153 6.76 15.01 -19.19
C ASP A 153 6.97 16.31 -20.01
N ASP A 154 5.99 16.77 -20.79
CA ASP A 154 5.89 18.16 -21.32
C ASP A 154 7.17 18.66 -22.03
N PHE A 155 7.68 17.88 -22.99
CA PHE A 155 8.79 18.31 -23.85
C PHE A 155 8.60 17.89 -25.32
N GLU A 156 9.11 18.71 -26.23
CA GLU A 156 8.95 18.55 -27.67
C GLU A 156 9.68 17.30 -28.20
N GLY A 157 8.95 16.39 -28.87
CA GLY A 157 9.51 15.18 -29.49
C GLY A 157 9.73 14.02 -28.53
N SER A 158 8.80 13.78 -27.62
CA SER A 158 8.93 12.78 -26.56
C SER A 158 8.92 11.32 -27.04
N ALA A 159 9.71 10.54 -26.31
CA ALA A 159 9.73 9.08 -26.33
C ALA A 159 9.74 8.57 -24.88
N ALA A 160 8.97 9.25 -24.03
CA ALA A 160 8.98 9.06 -22.59
C ALA A 160 8.37 7.71 -22.22
N THR A 161 9.17 6.91 -21.52
CA THR A 161 8.86 5.51 -21.19
C THR A 161 9.27 5.19 -19.76
N ASN A 162 8.74 4.09 -19.24
CA ASN A 162 9.11 3.53 -17.95
C ASN A 162 9.01 4.50 -16.75
N PRO A 163 7.87 5.17 -16.52
CA PRO A 163 7.73 6.05 -15.38
C PRO A 163 7.86 5.28 -14.06
N ARG A 164 8.46 5.93 -13.08
CA ARG A 164 8.27 5.65 -11.65
C ARG A 164 7.78 6.93 -10.99
N VAL A 165 6.96 6.77 -9.96
CA VAL A 165 6.36 7.86 -9.21
C VAL A 165 6.58 7.66 -7.72
N ALA A 166 6.73 8.76 -6.97
CA ALA A 166 6.66 8.73 -5.52
C ALA A 166 5.94 9.95 -4.97
N MET A 167 5.01 9.73 -4.03
CA MET A 167 4.34 10.79 -3.28
C MET A 167 5.15 11.20 -2.05
N PHE A 168 5.22 12.50 -1.80
CA PHE A 168 5.79 13.09 -0.59
C PHE A 168 4.72 13.19 0.51
N ALA A 169 5.16 13.44 1.75
CA ALA A 169 4.29 13.54 2.93
C ALA A 169 3.27 14.70 2.88
N ASP A 170 3.41 15.63 1.94
CA ASP A 170 2.49 16.74 1.67
C ASP A 170 1.55 16.48 0.46
N ALA A 171 1.41 15.21 0.06
CA ALA A 171 0.65 14.74 -1.11
C ALA A 171 1.08 15.28 -2.48
N SER A 172 2.11 16.14 -2.54
CA SER A 172 2.84 16.41 -3.80
C SER A 172 3.55 15.15 -4.29
N PHE A 173 3.97 15.10 -5.55
CA PHE A 173 4.67 13.93 -6.10
C PHE A 173 5.78 14.28 -7.08
N ALA A 174 6.70 13.34 -7.28
CA ALA A 174 7.73 13.42 -8.31
C ALA A 174 7.74 12.16 -9.18
N LEU A 175 8.20 12.35 -10.42
CA LEU A 175 8.35 11.30 -11.42
C LEU A 175 9.81 11.17 -11.84
N THR A 176 10.23 9.96 -12.20
CA THR A 176 11.42 9.72 -13.03
C THR A 176 11.04 8.89 -14.24
N TYR A 177 11.55 9.26 -15.42
CA TYR A 177 11.23 8.59 -16.69
C TYR A 177 12.44 8.57 -17.64
N ASN A 178 12.39 7.67 -18.61
CA ASN A 178 13.38 7.59 -19.68
C ASN A 178 13.00 8.55 -20.80
N GLY A 179 13.73 9.66 -20.95
CA GLY A 179 13.68 10.52 -22.13
C GLY A 179 14.51 9.96 -23.30
N PRO A 180 14.49 10.59 -24.49
CA PRO A 180 15.04 10.02 -25.73
C PRO A 180 16.55 9.75 -25.73
N ALA A 181 17.30 10.36 -24.80
CA ALA A 181 18.74 10.17 -24.64
C ALA A 181 19.21 10.09 -23.17
N LYS A 182 18.35 10.43 -22.19
CA LYS A 182 18.72 10.63 -20.79
C LYS A 182 17.56 10.38 -19.83
N ALA A 183 17.91 9.99 -18.61
CA ALA A 183 17.05 9.98 -17.44
C ALA A 183 16.57 11.40 -17.07
N ARG A 184 15.28 11.55 -16.78
CA ARG A 184 14.64 12.81 -16.40
C ARG A 184 13.83 12.67 -15.12
N ALA A 185 13.65 13.79 -14.42
CA ALA A 185 12.80 13.91 -13.23
C ALA A 185 12.01 15.22 -13.22
N ARG A 186 10.77 15.16 -12.76
CA ARG A 186 9.87 16.32 -12.65
C ARG A 186 9.01 16.21 -11.39
N TRP A 187 8.67 17.35 -10.80
CA TRP A 187 7.88 17.48 -9.57
C TRP A 187 6.53 18.14 -9.86
N PHE A 188 5.53 17.82 -9.06
CA PHE A 188 4.14 18.25 -9.21
C PHE A 188 3.48 18.48 -7.85
N ASP A 189 2.47 19.34 -7.78
CA ASP A 189 1.56 19.42 -6.62
C ASP A 189 0.55 18.25 -6.59
N GLU A 190 -0.29 18.19 -5.55
CA GLU A 190 -1.34 17.17 -5.39
C GLU A 190 -2.40 17.18 -6.53
N LEU A 191 -2.43 18.26 -7.34
CA LEU A 191 -3.33 18.44 -8.48
C LEU A 191 -2.63 18.19 -9.83
N GLY A 192 -1.42 17.61 -9.79
CA GLY A 192 -0.64 17.25 -10.98
C GLY A 192 -0.23 18.46 -11.83
N ALA A 193 -0.11 19.65 -11.25
CA ALA A 193 0.50 20.80 -11.91
C ALA A 193 2.00 20.86 -11.61
N ALA A 194 2.83 21.11 -12.63
CA ALA A 194 4.27 21.02 -12.51
C ALA A 194 4.86 22.08 -11.57
N ASN A 195 5.65 21.64 -10.59
CA ASN A 195 6.27 22.45 -9.55
C ASN A 195 7.80 22.46 -9.72
N GLY A 196 8.28 23.34 -10.60
CA GLY A 196 9.70 23.46 -10.93
C GLY A 196 10.07 22.91 -12.32
N PRO A 197 11.37 22.83 -12.64
CA PRO A 197 11.86 22.38 -13.94
C PRO A 197 11.81 20.85 -14.10
N ASP A 198 11.76 20.38 -15.36
CA ASP A 198 12.27 19.05 -15.71
C ASP A 198 13.81 19.08 -15.59
N LEU A 199 14.36 18.09 -14.88
CA LEU A 199 15.78 17.94 -14.59
C LEU A 199 16.33 16.66 -15.20
N GLU A 200 17.41 16.79 -15.95
CA GLU A 200 18.22 15.62 -16.30
C GLU A 200 18.87 15.06 -15.03
N VAL A 201 18.53 13.81 -14.70
CA VAL A 201 19.06 13.10 -13.53
C VAL A 201 20.45 12.54 -13.83
N HIS A 202 20.68 12.11 -15.08
CA HIS A 202 21.92 11.48 -15.49
C HIS A 202 22.75 12.36 -16.45
N GLU A 203 24.03 12.57 -16.13
CA GLU A 203 24.91 13.44 -16.93
C GLU A 203 25.62 12.71 -18.09
N GLU A 204 26.14 11.48 -17.87
CA GLU A 204 27.14 10.89 -18.77
C GLU A 204 26.74 9.65 -19.62
N ILE A 205 25.68 8.89 -19.30
CA ILE A 205 25.45 7.53 -19.85
C ILE A 205 24.00 7.32 -20.29
N ALA A 206 23.86 6.67 -21.45
CA ALA A 206 22.62 6.01 -21.82
C ALA A 206 22.50 4.68 -21.07
N PHE A 207 21.44 4.52 -20.26
CA PHE A 207 21.01 3.21 -19.76
C PHE A 207 20.89 2.20 -20.91
N THR A 208 20.94 0.91 -20.62
CA THR A 208 20.38 -0.11 -21.53
C THR A 208 18.91 0.24 -21.76
N ALA A 209 18.62 0.77 -22.94
CA ALA A 209 17.35 1.43 -23.23
C ALA A 209 16.16 0.50 -22.97
N GLY A 210 15.31 0.84 -22.01
CA GLY A 210 14.11 0.06 -21.69
C GLY A 210 13.96 -0.44 -20.25
N ASP A 211 14.83 -0.11 -19.29
CA ASP A 211 14.55 -0.29 -17.84
C ASP A 211 14.28 1.05 -17.10
N PRO A 212 13.41 1.09 -16.07
CA PRO A 212 13.09 2.30 -15.31
C PRO A 212 14.23 2.74 -14.39
N ILE A 213 14.30 4.05 -14.14
CA ILE A 213 14.99 4.60 -12.97
C ILE A 213 14.10 4.33 -11.76
N TYR A 214 14.60 3.61 -10.77
CA TYR A 214 13.86 3.38 -9.53
C TYR A 214 14.08 4.56 -8.59
N MET A 215 12.99 5.05 -7.99
CA MET A 215 12.96 6.27 -7.17
C MET A 215 12.07 6.11 -5.94
N ILE A 216 12.27 6.98 -4.94
CA ILE A 216 11.29 7.24 -3.88
C ILE A 216 11.37 8.69 -3.41
N ALA A 217 10.28 9.15 -2.81
CA ALA A 217 10.15 10.44 -2.16
C ALA A 217 10.95 10.45 -0.84
N GLY A 218 11.81 11.44 -0.66
CA GLY A 218 12.58 11.67 0.54
C GLY A 218 11.90 12.64 1.50
N ALA A 219 12.03 12.37 2.80
CA ALA A 219 11.62 13.32 3.84
C ALA A 219 12.66 14.45 3.96
N GLY A 220 12.24 15.70 3.71
CA GLY A 220 13.12 16.87 3.85
C GLY A 220 12.53 18.15 3.28
N ARG A 221 13.22 19.28 3.49
CA ARG A 221 12.86 20.53 2.82
C ARG A 221 13.14 20.43 1.32
N GLY A 222 12.20 20.86 0.49
CA GLY A 222 12.35 20.85 -0.97
C GLY A 222 12.06 19.50 -1.62
N ASN A 223 11.37 18.59 -0.92
CA ASN A 223 10.82 17.33 -1.43
C ASN A 223 11.83 16.56 -2.31
N PRO A 224 12.97 16.16 -1.72
CA PRO A 224 14.05 15.54 -2.49
C PRO A 224 13.69 14.11 -2.90
N ILE A 225 13.99 13.72 -4.14
CA ILE A 225 13.91 12.32 -4.56
C ILE A 225 15.21 11.58 -4.22
N HIS A 226 15.09 10.28 -3.96
CA HIS A 226 16.21 9.35 -3.90
C HIS A 226 16.07 8.38 -5.07
N ALA A 227 17.09 8.28 -5.92
CA ALA A 227 17.06 7.49 -7.16
C ALA A 227 18.28 6.56 -7.28
N LEU A 228 18.12 5.48 -8.05
CA LEU A 228 19.21 4.58 -8.43
C LEU A 228 19.65 4.83 -9.88
N GLU A 229 20.91 5.24 -10.05
CA GLU A 229 21.57 5.47 -11.33
C GLU A 229 22.57 4.35 -11.63
N ALA A 230 22.41 3.69 -12.78
CA ALA A 230 23.41 2.76 -13.31
C ALA A 230 24.45 3.55 -14.14
N GLY A 231 25.75 3.39 -13.87
CA GLY A 231 26.78 4.16 -14.55
C GLY A 231 28.20 3.56 -14.47
N LEU A 232 29.06 3.97 -15.38
CA LEU A 232 30.49 3.64 -15.39
C LEU A 232 31.24 4.67 -14.54
N ASP A 233 32.03 4.21 -13.58
CA ASP A 233 33.14 5.02 -13.06
C ASP A 233 34.25 5.09 -14.13
N GLY A 234 34.93 6.22 -14.28
CA GLY A 234 36.12 6.36 -15.14
C GLY A 234 37.30 5.44 -14.76
N MET A 235 37.25 4.80 -13.59
CA MET A 235 38.16 3.72 -13.18
C MET A 235 37.64 2.30 -13.47
N SER A 236 36.39 2.12 -13.91
CA SER A 236 35.72 0.83 -14.02
C SER A 236 35.43 0.40 -15.46
N GLY A 237 35.55 -0.90 -15.73
CA GLY A 237 35.13 -1.52 -17.00
C GLY A 237 33.72 -2.13 -16.94
N SER A 238 32.98 -1.92 -15.85
CA SER A 238 31.65 -2.47 -15.60
C SER A 238 30.70 -1.40 -15.08
N THR A 239 29.40 -1.58 -15.34
CA THR A 239 28.34 -0.72 -14.82
C THR A 239 28.24 -0.88 -13.29
N ASP A 240 28.62 0.17 -12.57
CA ASP A 240 28.38 0.39 -11.16
C ASP A 240 26.98 0.97 -10.92
N LEU A 241 26.55 1.02 -9.66
CA LEU A 241 25.25 1.52 -9.23
C LEU A 241 25.43 2.62 -8.17
N PHE A 242 24.76 3.75 -8.37
CA PHE A 242 24.84 4.93 -7.51
C PHE A 242 23.46 5.27 -6.94
N LEU A 243 23.44 5.52 -5.64
CA LEU A 243 22.35 6.22 -4.96
C LEU A 243 22.56 7.72 -5.16
N VAL A 244 21.54 8.43 -5.66
CA VAL A 244 21.54 9.89 -5.78
C VAL A 244 20.34 10.47 -5.05
N GLN A 245 20.57 11.56 -4.32
CA GLN A 245 19.54 12.36 -3.69
C GLN A 245 19.50 13.75 -4.34
N ARG A 246 18.32 14.22 -4.74
CA ARG A 246 18.17 15.45 -5.53
C ARG A 246 16.87 16.19 -5.19
N ASP A 247 16.94 17.51 -5.05
CA ASP A 247 15.77 18.41 -4.99
C ASP A 247 15.47 19.03 -6.40
N PRO A 248 14.34 19.75 -6.60
CA PRO A 248 13.97 20.41 -7.86
C PRO A 248 14.98 21.42 -8.44
N THR A 249 16.09 21.68 -7.75
CA THR A 249 17.14 22.65 -8.12
C THR A 249 18.56 22.08 -8.02
N THR A 250 18.88 21.24 -7.03
CA THR A 250 20.25 20.76 -6.78
C THR A 250 20.36 19.26 -6.48
N VAL A 251 21.49 18.66 -6.90
CA VAL A 251 21.91 17.34 -6.43
C VAL A 251 22.50 17.51 -5.03
N LEU A 252 21.93 16.79 -4.05
CA LEU A 252 22.29 16.89 -2.64
C LEU A 252 23.38 15.89 -2.25
N THR A 253 23.24 14.62 -2.64
CA THR A 253 24.25 13.57 -2.38
C THR A 253 24.34 12.56 -3.53
N LYS A 254 25.52 11.94 -3.71
CA LYS A 254 25.75 10.82 -4.64
C LYS A 254 26.72 9.81 -4.00
N ALA A 255 26.31 8.55 -3.89
CA ALA A 255 27.07 7.49 -3.21
C ALA A 255 27.03 6.18 -3.99
N ARG A 256 28.15 5.45 -4.09
CA ARG A 256 28.18 4.13 -4.76
C ARG A 256 27.60 3.05 -3.85
N VAL A 257 26.67 2.27 -4.39
CA VAL A 257 25.98 1.17 -3.69
C VAL A 257 26.85 -0.09 -3.64
N ASN A 258 27.37 -0.49 -4.81
CA ASN A 258 28.07 -1.76 -5.02
C ASN A 258 29.58 -1.68 -4.77
N PRO A 259 30.27 -2.83 -4.55
CA PRO A 259 31.72 -2.93 -4.68
C PRO A 259 32.19 -2.72 -6.13
N VAL A 260 33.31 -2.02 -6.30
CA VAL A 260 33.92 -1.64 -7.60
C VAL A 260 34.21 -2.87 -8.49
N HIS A 261 34.14 -2.68 -9.81
CA HIS A 261 34.43 -3.69 -10.84
C HIS A 261 33.49 -4.90 -10.85
N LYS A 262 32.22 -4.68 -10.54
CA LYS A 262 31.14 -5.65 -10.65
C LYS A 262 30.09 -5.20 -11.65
N ASN A 263 29.52 -6.16 -12.38
CA ASN A 263 28.41 -5.90 -13.29
C ASN A 263 27.13 -5.81 -12.46
N VAL A 264 26.51 -4.63 -12.43
CA VAL A 264 25.16 -4.39 -11.93
C VAL A 264 24.24 -4.07 -13.12
N SER A 265 22.96 -4.42 -13.02
CA SER A 265 21.95 -4.14 -14.07
C SER A 265 20.69 -3.47 -13.54
N VAL A 266 20.02 -4.10 -12.57
CA VAL A 266 18.73 -3.67 -12.02
C VAL A 266 18.79 -3.65 -10.50
N GLY A 267 18.19 -2.65 -9.90
CA GLY A 267 17.94 -2.58 -8.46
C GLY A 267 16.76 -1.69 -8.14
N ASP A 268 16.20 -1.86 -6.95
CA ASP A 268 15.02 -1.15 -6.44
C ASP A 268 15.33 -0.62 -5.03
N LEU A 269 14.54 0.33 -4.56
CA LEU A 269 14.80 1.04 -3.31
C LEU A 269 13.51 1.36 -2.56
N SER A 270 13.59 1.35 -1.22
CA SER A 270 12.47 1.71 -0.35
C SER A 270 12.99 2.45 0.88
N LEU A 271 12.29 3.52 1.27
CA LEU A 271 12.65 4.46 2.33
C LEU A 271 11.52 4.49 3.36
N ASP A 272 11.89 4.49 4.64
CA ASP A 272 11.03 4.96 5.72
C ASP A 272 11.89 5.79 6.67
N GLY A 273 11.37 6.94 7.10
CA GLY A 273 12.12 7.96 7.83
C GLY A 273 13.43 8.33 7.13
N SER A 274 14.53 8.20 7.87
CA SER A 274 15.90 8.45 7.42
C SER A 274 16.60 7.22 6.80
N ARG A 275 15.94 6.05 6.76
CA ARG A 275 16.58 4.76 6.46
C ARG A 275 16.12 4.15 5.14
N LEU A 276 17.04 4.20 4.18
CA LEU A 276 16.88 3.64 2.85
C LEU A 276 17.37 2.18 2.81
N THR A 277 16.59 1.32 2.17
CA THR A 277 16.96 -0.06 1.84
C THR A 277 17.05 -0.18 0.32
N ILE A 278 18.17 -0.70 -0.18
CA ILE A 278 18.43 -0.88 -1.60
C ILE A 278 18.61 -2.37 -1.87
N THR A 279 17.97 -2.90 -2.91
CA THR A 279 18.28 -4.22 -3.46
C THR A 279 18.78 -4.11 -4.89
N TRP A 280 19.68 -4.98 -5.32
CA TRP A 280 20.15 -5.03 -6.71
C TRP A 280 20.62 -6.42 -7.13
N LEU A 281 20.69 -6.62 -8.44
CA LEU A 281 21.27 -7.81 -9.06
C LEU A 281 22.76 -7.58 -9.36
N GLN A 282 23.63 -8.47 -8.88
CA GLN A 282 25.06 -8.44 -9.15
C GLN A 282 25.61 -9.87 -9.24
N ASP A 283 26.38 -10.19 -10.28
CA ASP A 283 26.93 -11.55 -10.49
C ASP A 283 25.84 -12.67 -10.39
N ASN A 284 24.64 -12.43 -10.94
CA ASN A 284 23.43 -13.26 -10.81
C ASN A 284 22.81 -13.39 -9.40
N GLN A 285 23.37 -12.72 -8.39
CA GLN A 285 22.94 -12.77 -7.01
C GLN A 285 22.11 -11.54 -6.61
N VAL A 286 21.02 -11.76 -5.84
CA VAL A 286 20.25 -10.66 -5.25
C VAL A 286 20.94 -10.19 -3.97
N LEU A 287 21.43 -8.95 -4.00
CA LEU A 287 22.06 -8.29 -2.87
C LEU A 287 21.14 -7.23 -2.26
N VAL A 288 21.35 -6.94 -0.98
CA VAL A 288 20.65 -5.91 -0.21
C VAL A 288 21.65 -5.12 0.62
N ARG A 289 21.41 -3.81 0.77
CA ARG A 289 22.21 -2.91 1.62
C ARG A 289 21.39 -1.72 2.09
N ARG A 290 21.62 -1.28 3.32
CA ARG A 290 20.88 -0.20 3.98
C ARG A 290 21.75 1.03 4.26
N TRP A 291 21.15 2.20 4.12
CA TRP A 291 21.77 3.52 4.27
C TRP A 291 20.94 4.38 5.23
N ASP A 292 21.60 5.14 6.09
CA ASP A 292 20.99 6.00 7.10
C ASP A 292 21.45 7.45 6.88
N TYR A 293 20.50 8.37 6.68
CA TYR A 293 20.76 9.78 6.42
C TYR A 293 21.03 10.63 7.68
N GLU A 294 20.66 10.17 8.88
CA GLU A 294 21.00 10.85 10.13
C GLU A 294 22.48 10.66 10.48
N VAL A 295 23.06 9.51 10.10
CA VAL A 295 24.46 9.20 10.37
C VAL A 295 25.38 9.99 9.44
N ALA A 296 25.93 11.09 9.96
CA ALA A 296 26.92 11.95 9.31
C ALA A 296 26.47 12.57 7.96
N GLY A 297 25.16 12.73 7.74
CA GLY A 297 24.58 13.22 6.48
C GLY A 297 24.42 12.14 5.41
N GLY A 298 24.58 10.86 5.78
CA GLY A 298 24.49 9.73 4.88
C GLY A 298 25.62 8.73 5.08
N SER A 299 25.30 7.54 5.59
CA SER A 299 26.27 6.46 5.78
C SER A 299 25.66 5.08 5.56
N TRP A 300 26.51 4.11 5.19
CA TRP A 300 26.11 2.71 5.08
C TRP A 300 25.95 2.09 6.47
N ILE A 301 24.75 1.59 6.78
CA ILE A 301 24.50 0.77 7.98
C ILE A 301 25.25 -0.56 7.85
N ASP A 302 25.23 -1.12 6.65
CA ASP A 302 25.83 -2.42 6.35
C ASP A 302 27.29 -2.30 5.88
N ILE A 303 28.19 -2.85 6.69
CA ILE A 303 29.64 -2.97 6.44
C ILE A 303 29.91 -3.62 5.07
N THR A 304 29.11 -4.64 4.73
CA THR A 304 29.09 -5.31 3.43
C THR A 304 27.64 -5.59 3.02
N PRO A 305 27.31 -5.59 1.71
CA PRO A 305 26.01 -6.08 1.24
C PRO A 305 25.75 -7.51 1.76
N PHE A 306 24.49 -7.83 2.06
CA PHE A 306 24.06 -9.20 2.35
C PHE A 306 23.25 -9.78 1.18
N ALA A 307 23.10 -11.10 1.17
CA ALA A 307 22.38 -11.82 0.11
C ALA A 307 20.93 -12.13 0.51
N ALA A 308 19.97 -11.74 -0.33
CA ALA A 308 18.57 -12.15 -0.20
C ALA A 308 18.37 -13.60 -0.70
N GLU A 309 19.07 -14.01 -1.76
CA GLU A 309 19.07 -15.39 -2.25
C GLU A 309 20.12 -16.25 -1.51
N THR A 310 19.69 -17.40 -1.00
CA THR A 310 20.47 -18.30 -0.13
C THR A 310 21.25 -19.38 -0.88
N GLU A 311 20.89 -19.68 -2.13
CA GLU A 311 21.45 -20.80 -2.91
C GLU A 311 22.01 -20.36 -4.28
N PRO A 312 22.93 -19.35 -4.35
CA PRO A 312 23.44 -18.79 -5.61
C PRO A 312 24.27 -19.75 -6.48
N GLY A 313 24.60 -20.95 -5.97
CA GLY A 313 25.22 -22.03 -6.76
C GLY A 313 24.20 -22.88 -7.54
N ILE A 314 22.91 -22.65 -7.33
CA ILE A 314 21.79 -23.41 -7.90
C ILE A 314 20.84 -22.46 -8.64
N TYR A 315 20.51 -21.31 -8.03
CA TYR A 315 19.52 -20.37 -8.55
C TYR A 315 20.14 -19.05 -9.01
N ILE A 316 19.56 -18.47 -10.05
CA ILE A 316 19.85 -17.12 -10.55
C ILE A 316 18.69 -16.21 -10.16
N GLY A 317 19.00 -15.10 -9.49
CA GLY A 317 18.01 -14.05 -9.21
C GLY A 317 17.84 -13.11 -10.41
N ARG A 318 16.65 -12.53 -10.56
CA ARG A 318 16.35 -11.48 -11.55
C ARG A 318 15.34 -10.47 -11.04
N GLN A 319 15.47 -9.23 -11.52
CA GLN A 319 14.52 -8.13 -11.33
C GLN A 319 14.06 -7.98 -9.86
N PRO A 320 15.00 -7.82 -8.90
CA PRO A 320 14.64 -7.71 -7.50
C PRO A 320 13.94 -6.38 -7.21
N THR A 321 12.87 -6.44 -6.43
CA THR A 321 12.11 -5.28 -5.93
C THR A 321 12.02 -5.32 -4.41
N VAL A 322 11.83 -4.16 -3.77
CA VAL A 322 11.83 -4.04 -2.30
C VAL A 322 10.72 -3.13 -1.79
N SER A 323 10.10 -3.51 -0.68
CA SER A 323 9.14 -2.69 0.06
C SER A 323 9.44 -2.74 1.55
N ARG A 324 9.08 -1.67 2.26
CA ARG A 324 9.32 -1.44 3.69
C ARG A 324 8.10 -0.73 4.28
N ASN A 325 7.76 -1.05 5.53
CA ASN A 325 6.68 -0.38 6.26
C ASN A 325 7.23 0.45 7.44
N SER A 326 6.38 1.25 8.10
CA SER A 326 6.76 2.13 9.22
C SER A 326 7.27 1.37 10.46
N ALA A 327 6.80 0.13 10.67
CA ALA A 327 7.33 -0.79 11.67
C ALA A 327 8.79 -1.23 11.38
N GLY A 328 9.32 -0.89 10.20
CA GLY A 328 10.67 -1.19 9.78
C GLY A 328 10.90 -2.60 9.27
N MET A 329 9.83 -3.39 9.09
CA MET A 329 9.89 -4.66 8.37
C MET A 329 10.14 -4.40 6.89
N MET A 330 10.91 -5.28 6.25
CA MET A 330 11.30 -5.18 4.85
C MET A 330 11.03 -6.50 4.14
N VAL A 331 10.57 -6.43 2.89
CA VAL A 331 10.39 -7.59 2.01
C VAL A 331 11.06 -7.30 0.67
N VAL A 332 11.92 -8.22 0.23
CA VAL A 332 12.46 -8.25 -1.14
C VAL A 332 11.77 -9.36 -1.92
N ALA A 333 11.34 -9.04 -3.14
CA ALA A 333 10.72 -9.97 -4.09
C ALA A 333 11.59 -10.09 -5.35
N TRP A 334 11.73 -11.29 -5.93
CA TRP A 334 12.50 -11.50 -7.16
C TRP A 334 12.01 -12.72 -7.95
N VAL A 335 12.42 -12.80 -9.21
CA VAL A 335 12.31 -14.03 -10.01
C VAL A 335 13.54 -14.90 -9.74
N ARG A 336 13.32 -16.15 -9.32
CA ARG A 336 14.33 -17.14 -8.94
C ARG A 336 14.35 -18.28 -9.95
N CYS A 337 15.30 -18.29 -10.88
CA CYS A 337 15.41 -19.27 -11.95
C CYS A 337 16.39 -20.40 -11.62
N LEU A 338 16.07 -21.65 -11.99
CA LEU A 338 16.96 -22.80 -11.82
C LEU A 338 18.07 -22.80 -12.87
N GLY A 339 19.30 -22.51 -12.44
CA GLY A 339 20.44 -22.33 -13.34
C GLY A 339 20.21 -21.22 -14.37
N VAL A 340 20.68 -21.45 -15.60
CA VAL A 340 20.60 -20.50 -16.73
C VAL A 340 19.36 -20.68 -17.63
N ASN A 341 18.38 -21.48 -17.20
CA ASN A 341 17.19 -21.79 -17.99
C ASN A 341 15.98 -20.96 -17.52
N ASP A 342 15.63 -19.93 -18.29
CA ASP A 342 14.52 -19.01 -17.99
C ASP A 342 13.11 -19.67 -17.95
N ALA A 343 13.01 -20.96 -18.30
CA ALA A 343 11.74 -21.70 -18.35
C ALA A 343 11.31 -22.29 -17.01
N GLU A 344 12.20 -22.36 -16.02
CA GLU A 344 11.95 -22.95 -14.70
C GLU A 344 12.33 -21.92 -13.63
N CYS A 345 11.46 -20.92 -13.46
CA CYS A 345 11.62 -19.87 -12.47
C CYS A 345 10.39 -19.78 -11.55
N ASP A 346 10.61 -19.40 -10.29
CA ASP A 346 9.55 -19.03 -9.35
C ASP A 346 9.58 -17.53 -9.07
N VAL A 347 8.44 -16.95 -8.69
CA VAL A 347 8.43 -15.65 -8.00
C VAL A 347 8.52 -15.92 -6.52
N VAL A 348 9.54 -15.37 -5.87
CA VAL A 348 9.83 -15.60 -4.47
C VAL A 348 9.98 -14.31 -3.69
N VAL A 349 9.78 -14.39 -2.37
CA VAL A 349 9.97 -13.29 -1.43
C VAL A 349 10.79 -13.71 -0.22
N ARG A 350 11.48 -12.77 0.42
CA ARG A 350 12.16 -12.96 1.71
C ARG A 350 12.05 -11.70 2.55
N ARG A 351 11.73 -11.89 3.84
CA ARG A 351 11.49 -10.81 4.81
C ARG A 351 12.66 -10.66 5.78
N PHE A 352 12.87 -9.45 6.26
CA PHE A 352 13.92 -9.09 7.23
C PHE A 352 13.59 -7.79 7.97
N ASP A 353 14.35 -7.49 9.00
CA ASP A 353 14.25 -6.27 9.81
C ASP A 353 15.63 -5.64 10.07
N ALA A 354 15.79 -4.87 11.14
CA ALA A 354 17.07 -4.28 11.54
C ALA A 354 18.14 -5.33 11.90
N GLY A 355 17.78 -6.41 12.61
CA GLY A 355 18.68 -7.40 13.21
C GLY A 355 18.42 -8.86 12.84
N TRP A 356 17.35 -9.18 12.12
CA TRP A 356 16.99 -10.55 11.70
C TRP A 356 16.60 -10.61 10.20
N ILE A 357 16.70 -11.82 9.63
CA ILE A 357 16.27 -12.17 8.27
C ILE A 357 15.73 -13.60 8.24
N ASP A 358 14.64 -13.82 7.48
CA ASP A 358 14.04 -15.14 7.29
C ASP A 358 15.07 -16.17 6.77
N ALA A 359 14.93 -17.44 7.15
CA ALA A 359 15.95 -18.46 6.93
C ALA A 359 16.27 -18.71 5.43
N GLY A 360 15.31 -18.45 4.54
CA GLY A 360 15.45 -18.50 3.09
C GLY A 360 14.23 -17.87 2.41
N PRO A 361 14.21 -17.80 1.07
CA PRO A 361 13.05 -17.32 0.31
C PRO A 361 11.87 -18.30 0.39
N ILE A 362 10.66 -17.77 0.24
CA ILE A 362 9.41 -18.54 0.03
C ILE A 362 8.84 -18.23 -1.35
N ALA A 363 8.33 -19.25 -2.05
CA ALA A 363 7.69 -19.07 -3.35
C ALA A 363 6.24 -18.58 -3.19
N VAL A 364 5.88 -17.53 -3.93
CA VAL A 364 4.49 -17.04 -4.04
C VAL A 364 3.81 -17.55 -5.32
N SER A 365 4.57 -17.88 -6.36
CA SER A 365 4.09 -18.63 -7.52
C SER A 365 3.60 -20.03 -7.13
N THR A 366 2.55 -20.53 -7.79
CA THR A 366 2.02 -21.89 -7.57
C THR A 366 2.64 -22.96 -8.47
N VAL A 367 3.30 -22.53 -9.53
CA VAL A 367 4.01 -23.35 -10.54
C VAL A 367 5.21 -22.56 -11.04
N SER A 368 6.30 -23.24 -11.37
CA SER A 368 7.50 -22.63 -11.92
C SER A 368 7.32 -22.44 -13.43
N GLU A 369 7.45 -21.21 -13.92
CA GLU A 369 7.20 -20.80 -15.31
C GLU A 369 8.14 -19.64 -15.70
N TYR A 370 7.97 -19.04 -16.89
CA TYR A 370 8.66 -17.79 -17.25
C TYR A 370 7.95 -16.59 -16.63
N PHE A 371 8.57 -15.97 -15.62
CA PHE A 371 8.04 -14.81 -14.91
C PHE A 371 8.87 -13.54 -15.15
N LEU A 372 8.23 -12.38 -15.13
CA LEU A 372 8.83 -11.06 -15.31
C LEU A 372 8.25 -10.03 -14.32
N PHE A 373 9.05 -8.99 -14.08
CA PHE A 373 8.66 -7.74 -13.41
C PHE A 373 7.88 -7.93 -12.10
N PRO A 374 8.40 -8.69 -11.11
CA PRO A 374 7.75 -8.80 -9.82
C PRO A 374 7.82 -7.46 -9.09
N LYS A 375 6.70 -6.98 -8.58
CA LYS A 375 6.60 -5.82 -7.68
C LYS A 375 5.92 -6.23 -6.38
N VAL A 376 6.33 -5.62 -5.28
CA VAL A 376 5.89 -5.95 -3.92
C VAL A 376 5.51 -4.69 -3.15
N ALA A 377 4.42 -4.78 -2.39
CA ALA A 377 4.03 -3.79 -1.39
C ALA A 377 3.88 -4.48 -0.03
N LEU A 378 4.32 -3.81 1.04
CA LEU A 378 4.19 -4.24 2.43
C LEU A 378 3.36 -3.20 3.19
N ALA A 379 2.24 -3.62 3.78
CA ALA A 379 1.38 -2.76 4.60
C ALA A 379 1.95 -2.60 6.02
N ASP A 380 1.49 -1.58 6.75
CA ASP A 380 1.90 -1.34 8.14
C ASP A 380 1.42 -2.43 9.12
N ASP A 381 0.33 -3.15 8.81
CA ASP A 381 -0.08 -4.35 9.55
C ASP A 381 0.86 -5.55 9.34
N GLY A 382 1.75 -5.49 8.35
CA GLY A 382 2.72 -6.55 8.02
C GLY A 382 2.24 -7.57 6.98
N ARG A 383 1.02 -7.45 6.45
CA ARG A 383 0.61 -8.16 5.22
C ARG A 383 1.39 -7.60 4.03
N ALA A 384 1.61 -8.45 3.02
CA ALA A 384 2.25 -8.02 1.78
C ALA A 384 1.49 -8.52 0.56
N ALA A 385 1.55 -7.76 -0.53
CA ALA A 385 1.05 -8.14 -1.83
C ALA A 385 2.19 -8.18 -2.85
N VAL A 386 2.17 -9.17 -3.74
CA VAL A 386 3.11 -9.31 -4.85
C VAL A 386 2.32 -9.38 -6.15
N VAL A 387 2.73 -8.62 -7.16
CA VAL A 387 2.21 -8.66 -8.53
C VAL A 387 3.34 -8.98 -9.50
N TRP A 388 3.06 -9.71 -10.58
CA TRP A 388 4.06 -10.06 -11.59
C TRP A 388 3.43 -10.44 -12.93
N ASN A 389 4.24 -10.43 -13.99
CA ASN A 389 3.86 -10.90 -15.31
C ASN A 389 4.26 -12.38 -15.49
N ARG A 390 3.44 -13.14 -16.24
CA ARG A 390 3.69 -14.54 -16.62
C ARG A 390 3.50 -14.71 -18.12
N LEU A 391 4.56 -15.20 -18.78
CA LEU A 391 4.61 -15.57 -20.20
C LEU A 391 4.43 -17.08 -20.32
N ASP A 392 3.46 -17.54 -21.13
CA ASP A 392 3.28 -18.97 -21.40
C ASP A 392 4.05 -19.46 -22.64
N LEU A 393 4.11 -20.78 -22.83
CA LEU A 393 4.81 -21.42 -23.96
C LEU A 393 4.19 -21.12 -25.34
N ASN A 394 3.02 -20.50 -25.40
CA ASN A 394 2.36 -20.03 -26.61
C ASN A 394 2.53 -18.52 -26.83
N ALA A 395 3.37 -17.87 -26.01
CA ALA A 395 3.57 -16.42 -25.91
C ALA A 395 2.35 -15.60 -25.46
N ASN A 396 1.38 -16.21 -24.76
CA ASN A 396 0.33 -15.43 -24.08
C ASN A 396 0.92 -14.75 -22.84
N MET A 397 0.65 -13.46 -22.66
CA MET A 397 0.97 -12.75 -21.42
C MET A 397 -0.22 -12.73 -20.45
N SER A 398 0.08 -12.68 -19.16
CA SER A 398 -0.88 -12.55 -18.07
C SER A 398 -0.27 -11.75 -16.91
N VAL A 399 -1.11 -11.02 -16.18
CA VAL A 399 -0.77 -10.39 -14.89
C VAL A 399 -1.33 -11.26 -13.78
N ARG A 400 -0.48 -11.63 -12.82
CA ARG A 400 -0.81 -12.48 -11.68
C ARG A 400 -0.41 -11.78 -10.38
N ALA A 401 -1.11 -12.12 -9.31
CA ALA A 401 -0.88 -11.53 -8.00
C ALA A 401 -1.13 -12.53 -6.88
N ARG A 402 -0.57 -12.26 -5.70
CA ARG A 402 -0.84 -13.03 -4.48
C ARG A 402 -0.54 -12.20 -3.24
N MET A 403 -1.30 -12.43 -2.18
CA MET A 403 -1.05 -11.83 -0.87
C MET A 403 -0.36 -12.79 0.12
N LEU A 404 0.19 -12.20 1.17
CA LEU A 404 0.85 -12.83 2.31
C LEU A 404 0.20 -12.30 3.59
N THR A 405 0.09 -13.15 4.61
CA THR A 405 -0.36 -12.74 5.95
C THR A 405 0.74 -12.02 6.71
N GLU A 406 0.40 -11.41 7.84
CA GLU A 406 1.33 -10.83 8.82
C GLU A 406 2.40 -11.85 9.29
N ALA A 407 1.97 -13.11 9.43
CA ALA A 407 2.84 -14.27 9.71
C ALA A 407 3.72 -14.68 8.52
N PHE A 408 3.63 -13.97 7.38
CA PHE A 408 4.33 -14.19 6.12
C PHE A 408 4.08 -15.56 5.48
N ALA A 409 2.89 -16.11 5.71
CA ALA A 409 2.38 -17.28 4.97
C ALA A 409 1.53 -16.82 3.78
N THR A 410 1.44 -17.61 2.71
CA THR A 410 0.64 -17.24 1.53
C THR A 410 -0.85 -17.12 1.88
N ASN A 411 -1.43 -15.96 1.67
CA ASN A 411 -2.81 -15.65 2.00
C ASN A 411 -3.72 -15.93 0.78
N GLY A 412 -4.43 -17.06 0.82
CA GLY A 412 -5.36 -17.46 -0.25
C GLY A 412 -4.69 -18.00 -1.53
N PRO A 413 -5.49 -18.12 -2.61
CA PRO A 413 -5.02 -18.58 -3.91
C PRO A 413 -4.12 -17.53 -4.59
N GLN A 414 -3.38 -17.97 -5.61
CA GLN A 414 -2.78 -17.05 -6.58
C GLN A 414 -3.88 -16.53 -7.52
N TRP A 415 -3.97 -15.22 -7.68
CA TRP A 415 -4.92 -14.57 -8.59
C TRP A 415 -4.33 -14.44 -10.00
N GLU A 416 -5.18 -14.53 -11.02
CA GLU A 416 -4.87 -14.13 -12.39
C GLU A 416 -5.72 -12.88 -12.69
N LEU A 417 -5.11 -11.69 -12.57
CA LEU A 417 -5.80 -10.41 -12.68
C LEU A 417 -6.23 -10.14 -14.14
N GLN A 418 -5.41 -10.54 -15.09
CA GLN A 418 -5.75 -10.58 -16.51
C GLN A 418 -4.93 -11.66 -17.25
N ASN A 419 -5.52 -12.24 -18.30
CA ASN A 419 -4.83 -13.09 -19.28
C ASN A 419 -5.06 -12.60 -20.71
N LYS A 420 -4.29 -13.17 -21.67
CA LYS A 420 -4.30 -12.84 -23.10
C LYS A 420 -3.87 -11.39 -23.42
N LEU A 421 -3.02 -10.82 -22.56
CA LEU A 421 -2.27 -9.62 -22.90
C LEU A 421 -1.29 -9.95 -24.04
N VAL A 422 -1.10 -9.00 -24.96
CA VAL A 422 -0.24 -9.18 -26.15
C VAL A 422 1.23 -8.84 -25.87
N ILE A 423 1.49 -7.96 -24.91
CA ILE A 423 2.84 -7.60 -24.44
C ILE A 423 2.94 -7.70 -22.91
N ALA A 424 4.16 -7.72 -22.38
CA ALA A 424 4.43 -7.62 -20.94
C ALA A 424 4.35 -6.16 -20.49
N THR A 425 3.19 -5.75 -19.97
CA THR A 425 3.00 -4.45 -19.32
C THR A 425 3.53 -4.50 -17.90
N ARG A 426 4.40 -3.56 -17.49
CA ARG A 426 4.98 -3.57 -16.14
C ARG A 426 3.90 -3.15 -15.13
N ALA A 427 3.32 -4.15 -14.47
CA ALA A 427 2.35 -3.95 -13.39
C ALA A 427 3.05 -3.41 -12.11
N ASP A 428 2.28 -2.71 -11.28
CA ASP A 428 2.75 -2.16 -10.00
C ASP A 428 1.69 -2.36 -8.90
N VAL A 429 2.12 -2.31 -7.63
CA VAL A 429 1.27 -2.58 -6.46
C VAL A 429 1.62 -1.65 -5.30
N ALA A 430 0.60 -1.15 -4.60
CA ALA A 430 0.73 -0.31 -3.41
C ALA A 430 -0.13 -0.84 -2.26
N ALA A 431 0.36 -0.70 -1.03
CA ALA A 431 -0.41 -0.88 0.19
C ALA A 431 -1.02 0.48 0.56
N LEU A 432 -2.33 0.52 0.78
CA LEU A 432 -3.08 1.74 1.07
C LEU A 432 -3.24 1.94 2.59
N SER A 433 -3.44 3.19 3.04
CA SER A 433 -3.52 3.52 4.48
C SER A 433 -4.74 2.93 5.21
N ASP A 434 -5.73 2.45 4.44
CA ASP A 434 -6.93 1.74 4.90
C ASP A 434 -6.70 0.23 5.14
N GLY A 435 -5.49 -0.30 4.85
CA GLY A 435 -5.17 -1.73 4.94
C GLY A 435 -5.57 -2.57 3.70
N SER A 436 -5.96 -1.93 2.60
CA SER A 436 -6.19 -2.57 1.30
C SER A 436 -4.95 -2.47 0.40
N PHE A 437 -4.99 -3.14 -0.76
CA PHE A 437 -3.92 -3.09 -1.75
C PHE A 437 -4.45 -2.68 -3.12
N ALA A 438 -3.83 -1.67 -3.72
CA ALA A 438 -4.07 -1.26 -5.10
C ALA A 438 -3.12 -1.99 -6.06
N PHE A 439 -3.64 -2.48 -7.18
CA PHE A 439 -2.90 -3.14 -8.25
C PHE A 439 -3.22 -2.46 -9.58
N ALA A 440 -2.20 -2.06 -10.33
CA ALA A 440 -2.39 -1.37 -11.62
C ALA A 440 -1.53 -1.97 -12.74
N TRP A 441 -2.09 -2.06 -13.94
CA TRP A 441 -1.39 -2.58 -15.13
C TRP A 441 -2.00 -2.08 -16.45
N GLY A 442 -1.19 -2.00 -17.50
CA GLY A 442 -1.64 -1.63 -18.84
C GLY A 442 -2.23 -2.80 -19.61
N ASP A 443 -3.15 -2.49 -20.52
CA ASP A 443 -3.76 -3.42 -21.49
C ASP A 443 -3.81 -2.75 -22.88
N THR A 444 -2.97 -3.25 -23.80
CA THR A 444 -2.85 -2.80 -25.19
C THR A 444 -3.83 -3.49 -26.16
N VAL A 445 -4.79 -4.26 -25.65
CA VAL A 445 -5.86 -4.90 -26.43
C VAL A 445 -7.17 -4.12 -26.28
N GLN A 446 -7.37 -3.52 -25.10
CA GLN A 446 -8.47 -2.62 -24.79
C GLN A 446 -8.06 -1.13 -24.72
N ASP A 447 -6.78 -0.82 -25.00
CA ASP A 447 -6.19 0.53 -24.96
C ASP A 447 -6.48 1.29 -23.65
N ARG A 448 -6.06 0.69 -22.53
CA ARG A 448 -6.45 1.14 -21.18
C ARG A 448 -5.45 0.81 -20.08
N VAL A 449 -5.55 1.50 -18.95
CA VAL A 449 -4.96 1.04 -17.68
C VAL A 449 -6.08 0.51 -16.78
N HIS A 450 -5.81 -0.57 -16.07
CA HIS A 450 -6.67 -1.16 -15.03
C HIS A 450 -6.19 -0.72 -13.65
N LEU A 451 -7.09 -0.54 -12.69
CA LEU A 451 -6.77 -0.21 -11.30
C LEU A 451 -7.75 -0.91 -10.34
N ARG A 452 -7.30 -1.98 -9.67
CA ARG A 452 -8.13 -2.75 -8.74
C ARG A 452 -7.66 -2.60 -7.29
N ARG A 453 -8.60 -2.57 -6.36
CA ARG A 453 -8.37 -2.46 -4.91
C ARG A 453 -8.89 -3.71 -4.20
N PHE A 454 -8.06 -4.34 -3.36
CA PHE A 454 -8.40 -5.58 -2.66
C PHE A 454 -8.15 -5.45 -1.15
N VAL A 455 -9.16 -5.76 -0.34
CA VAL A 455 -9.06 -5.76 1.14
C VAL A 455 -8.64 -7.13 1.67
N GLY A 456 -9.15 -8.23 1.09
CA GLY A 456 -9.03 -9.59 1.59
C GLY A 456 -8.61 -10.65 0.55
N PRO A 457 -8.25 -11.87 0.99
CA PRO A 457 -7.75 -12.94 0.10
C PRO A 457 -8.83 -13.56 -0.80
N ASN A 458 -10.10 -13.35 -0.45
CA ASN A 458 -11.28 -13.99 -1.03
C ASN A 458 -12.29 -12.90 -1.45
N GLU A 459 -11.85 -11.95 -2.27
CA GLU A 459 -12.62 -10.73 -2.64
C GLU A 459 -12.66 -9.70 -1.45
N PRO A 460 -13.17 -8.46 -1.61
CA PRO A 460 -14.05 -7.96 -2.66
C PRO A 460 -13.38 -7.85 -4.04
N LYS A 461 -14.04 -8.38 -5.07
CA LYS A 461 -14.49 -7.52 -6.16
C LYS A 461 -15.74 -6.84 -5.62
N LEU A 462 -15.84 -5.53 -5.75
CA LEU A 462 -17.11 -4.84 -5.56
C LEU A 462 -17.84 -4.99 -6.91
N PRO A 463 -18.87 -5.85 -7.04
CA PRO A 463 -19.27 -6.35 -8.37
C PRO A 463 -19.81 -5.28 -9.33
N GLU A 464 -20.22 -4.14 -8.78
CA GLU A 464 -20.88 -3.05 -9.51
C GLU A 464 -20.04 -1.75 -9.49
N LEU A 465 -18.93 -1.72 -8.74
CA LEU A 465 -17.94 -0.65 -8.82
C LEU A 465 -16.86 -1.02 -9.85
N GLY A 466 -16.79 -0.23 -10.93
CA GLY A 466 -15.83 -0.45 -12.00
C GLY A 466 -14.37 -0.46 -11.51
N ASP A 467 -13.69 -1.58 -11.76
CA ASP A 467 -12.25 -1.88 -11.55
C ASP A 467 -11.26 -0.97 -12.34
N GLU A 468 -11.74 0.21 -12.75
CA GLU A 468 -11.45 0.82 -14.03
C GLU A 468 -11.66 2.34 -13.95
N ALA A 469 -10.66 3.09 -13.47
CA ALA A 469 -10.68 4.55 -13.58
C ALA A 469 -10.78 4.95 -15.07
N PRO A 470 -11.77 5.74 -15.50
CA PRO A 470 -12.09 5.96 -16.91
C PRO A 470 -11.20 7.03 -17.56
N TRP A 471 -9.89 6.79 -17.57
CA TRP A 471 -8.90 7.69 -18.17
C TRP A 471 -9.13 7.83 -19.69
N PRO A 472 -9.38 9.06 -20.20
CA PRO A 472 -9.71 9.27 -21.59
C PRO A 472 -8.46 9.19 -22.50
N GLY A 473 -8.58 8.55 -23.64
CA GLY A 473 -7.59 8.63 -24.72
C GLY A 473 -6.30 7.83 -24.50
N VAL A 474 -6.24 6.94 -23.51
CA VAL A 474 -5.15 5.97 -23.37
C VAL A 474 -4.99 5.18 -24.67
N THR A 475 -3.74 4.98 -25.12
CA THR A 475 -3.41 4.20 -26.33
C THR A 475 -2.11 3.45 -26.09
N SER A 476 -2.08 2.14 -26.35
CA SER A 476 -0.94 1.23 -26.17
C SER A 476 -0.15 1.44 -24.85
N PRO A 477 -0.80 1.40 -23.66
CA PRO A 477 -0.13 1.62 -22.39
C PRO A 477 0.80 0.45 -22.02
N ASP A 478 2.02 0.77 -21.59
CA ASP A 478 3.07 -0.20 -21.25
C ASP A 478 3.36 -0.26 -19.74
N THR A 479 4.27 0.60 -19.27
CA THR A 479 4.74 0.60 -17.90
C THR A 479 3.85 1.49 -17.06
N VAL A 480 3.23 0.91 -16.04
CA VAL A 480 2.50 1.63 -15.00
C VAL A 480 3.42 1.83 -13.79
N SER A 481 3.15 2.86 -12.99
CA SER A 481 3.62 2.94 -11.62
C SER A 481 2.61 3.66 -10.74
N ILE A 482 2.54 3.25 -9.47
CA ILE A 482 1.63 3.83 -8.48
C ILE A 482 2.36 4.16 -7.18
N SER A 483 1.95 5.23 -6.52
CA SER A 483 2.44 5.61 -5.19
C SER A 483 1.34 6.28 -4.39
N THR A 484 1.43 6.23 -3.07
CA THR A 484 0.36 6.64 -2.16
C THR A 484 0.89 7.39 -0.95
N MET A 485 0.12 8.34 -0.45
CA MET A 485 0.37 9.03 0.81
C MET A 485 -0.96 9.41 1.47
N GLY A 486 -1.18 9.01 2.72
CA GLY A 486 -2.49 9.12 3.35
C GLY A 486 -3.58 8.52 2.45
N ASN A 487 -4.71 9.21 2.31
CA ASN A 487 -5.81 8.83 1.44
C ASN A 487 -5.67 9.35 -0.01
N ARG A 488 -4.46 9.36 -0.56
CA ARG A 488 -4.17 9.69 -1.97
C ARG A 488 -3.40 8.57 -2.66
N LEU A 489 -3.75 8.32 -3.92
CA LEU A 489 -3.05 7.43 -4.83
C LEU A 489 -2.76 8.17 -6.14
N VAL A 490 -1.50 8.37 -6.48
CA VAL A 490 -1.12 8.82 -7.83
C VAL A 490 -0.86 7.62 -8.73
N VAL A 491 -1.44 7.65 -9.93
CA VAL A 491 -1.26 6.62 -10.96
C VAL A 491 -0.67 7.27 -12.21
N VAL A 492 0.43 6.71 -12.71
CA VAL A 492 1.08 7.15 -13.95
C VAL A 492 1.42 5.97 -14.86
N TRP A 493 1.45 6.23 -16.16
CA TRP A 493 1.84 5.23 -17.16
C TRP A 493 2.50 5.87 -18.37
N SER A 494 3.34 5.12 -19.08
CA SER A 494 3.76 5.49 -20.43
C SER A 494 2.76 4.96 -21.46
N GLY A 495 2.30 5.82 -22.36
CA GLY A 495 1.36 5.49 -23.43
C GLY A 495 1.45 6.47 -24.60
N ILE A 496 0.82 6.13 -25.72
CA ILE A 496 0.90 6.93 -26.95
C ILE A 496 -0.10 8.09 -26.91
N VAL A 497 0.37 9.29 -27.27
CA VAL A 497 -0.44 10.50 -27.51
C VAL A 497 0.15 11.20 -28.74
N ASP A 498 -0.69 11.62 -29.70
CA ASP A 498 -0.26 12.31 -30.94
C ASP A 498 0.94 11.68 -31.68
N MET A 499 1.03 10.33 -31.63
CA MET A 499 2.10 9.47 -32.18
C MET A 499 3.46 9.53 -31.45
N ALA A 500 3.56 10.28 -30.36
CA ALA A 500 4.68 10.27 -29.42
C ALA A 500 4.40 9.33 -28.23
N SER A 501 5.42 8.98 -27.44
CA SER A 501 5.24 8.29 -26.15
C SER A 501 5.32 9.32 -25.04
N GLN A 502 4.21 9.55 -24.34
CA GLN A 502 4.09 10.51 -23.23
C GLN A 502 3.95 9.75 -21.89
N ILE A 503 4.26 10.44 -20.79
CA ILE A 503 3.85 10.03 -19.46
C ILE A 503 2.47 10.63 -19.16
N GLN A 504 1.49 9.77 -18.96
CA GLN A 504 0.12 10.11 -18.62
C GLN A 504 -0.12 9.83 -17.13
N GLY A 505 -1.10 10.48 -16.50
CA GLY A 505 -1.46 10.17 -15.11
C GLY A 505 -2.53 11.04 -14.47
N GLN A 506 -2.90 10.66 -13.24
CA GLN A 506 -3.88 11.36 -12.40
C GLN A 506 -3.63 11.04 -10.92
N VAL A 507 -4.03 11.95 -10.01
CA VAL A 507 -4.14 11.70 -8.58
C VAL A 507 -5.59 11.39 -8.23
N LEU A 508 -5.78 10.35 -7.42
CA LEU A 508 -7.05 9.84 -6.93
C LEU A 508 -7.09 9.87 -5.40
N SER A 509 -8.29 9.81 -4.83
CA SER A 509 -8.50 9.56 -3.39
C SER A 509 -9.24 8.24 -3.18
N PHE A 510 -9.07 7.63 -1.99
CA PHE A 510 -9.67 6.35 -1.59
C PHE A 510 -10.01 6.33 -0.11
#